data_AF-A0A965GDW6-F1
#
_entry.id   AF-A0A965GDW6-F1
#
_cell.length_a   1.000
_cell.length_b   1.000
_cell.length_c   1.000
_cell.angle_alpha   90.00
_cell.angle_beta   90.00
_cell.angle_gamma   90.00
#
_symmetry.space_group_name_H-M   'P 1'
#
loop_
_entity.id
_entity.type
_entity.pdbx_description
1 polymer ?
#
loop_
_entity_poly.entity_id
_entity_poly.type
_entity_poly.pdbx_seq_one_letter_code
_entity_poly.pdbx_strand_id
1 'polypeptide(L)'
;MRRRPLLRSREAALWIAPAALVILFIFGYSVITLLIQSFRYDGNWVGFDNFSIVITDPLFHIALKHNAILLITVPILVLIAFV
;
A
#
# COMPACT_ATOMS: atom_id res chain seq x y z
N MET A 1 34.19 5.42 24.28
CA MET A 1 33.28 4.63 23.43
C MET A 1 33.09 5.33 22.09
N ARG A 2 33.69 4.78 21.01
CA ARG A 2 33.73 5.39 19.67
C ARG A 2 32.38 5.27 18.96
N ARG A 3 31.80 6.41 18.54
CA ARG A 3 30.67 6.46 17.59
C ARG A 3 31.13 5.94 16.23
N ARG A 4 30.57 4.82 15.75
CA ARG A 4 30.60 4.43 14.33
C ARG A 4 29.22 3.92 13.88
N PRO A 5 28.22 4.78 13.60
CA PRO A 5 26.90 4.31 13.18
C PRO A 5 26.63 4.36 11.67
N LEU A 6 27.45 5.04 10.85
CA LEU A 6 27.06 5.33 9.45
C LEU A 6 27.57 4.34 8.39
N LEU A 7 28.74 3.72 8.59
CA LEU A 7 29.30 2.77 7.61
C LEU A 7 28.50 1.45 7.53
N ARG A 8 27.93 1.02 8.67
CA ARG A 8 27.12 -0.21 8.77
C ARG A 8 25.80 -0.12 7.98
N SER A 9 25.26 1.08 7.78
CA SER A 9 23.98 1.27 7.08
C SER A 9 24.10 1.02 5.57
N ARG A 10 25.24 1.34 4.95
CA ARG A 10 25.46 1.06 3.52
C ARG A 10 25.68 -0.43 3.26
N GLU A 11 26.45 -1.09 4.13
CA GLU A 11 26.64 -2.55 4.06
C GLU A 11 25.31 -3.28 4.26
N ALA A 12 24.50 -2.88 5.25
CA ALA A 12 23.16 -3.44 5.46
C ALA A 12 22.23 -3.19 4.25
N ALA A 13 22.27 -2.00 3.66
CA ALA A 13 21.48 -1.68 2.47
C ALA A 13 21.88 -2.54 1.27
N LEU A 14 23.19 -2.76 1.04
CA LEU A 14 23.67 -3.62 -0.04
C LEU A 14 23.26 -5.10 0.15
N TRP A 15 23.20 -5.57 1.40
CA TRP A 15 22.73 -6.92 1.72
C TRP A 15 21.22 -7.09 1.49
N ILE A 16 20.42 -6.09 1.82
CA ILE A 16 18.95 -6.12 1.65
C ILE A 16 18.56 -5.75 0.22
N ALA A 17 19.42 -5.02 -0.51
CA ALA A 17 19.17 -4.52 -1.86
C ALA A 17 18.63 -5.58 -2.83
N PRO A 18 19.19 -6.81 -2.97
CA PRO A 18 18.65 -7.79 -3.90
C PRO A 18 17.21 -8.20 -3.54
N ALA A 19 16.91 -8.41 -2.25
CA ALA A 19 15.55 -8.74 -1.81
C ALA A 19 14.59 -7.56 -2.04
N ALA A 20 15.02 -6.35 -1.68
CA ALA A 20 14.24 -5.13 -1.88
C ALA A 20 13.96 -4.86 -3.36
N LEU A 21 14.95 -5.10 -4.24
CA LEU A 21 14.80 -4.91 -5.69
C LEU A 21 13.79 -5.90 -6.25
N VAL A 22 13.85 -7.18 -5.87
CA VAL A 22 12.88 -8.19 -6.30
C VAL A 22 11.47 -7.82 -5.84
N ILE A 23 11.30 -7.42 -4.57
CA ILE A 23 10.00 -6.97 -4.04
C ILE A 23 9.51 -5.75 -4.82
N LEU A 24 10.36 -4.73 -5.00
CA LEU A 24 10.01 -3.52 -5.72
C LEU A 24 9.66 -3.81 -7.17
N PHE A 25 10.35 -4.75 -7.81
CA PHE A 25 10.07 -5.11 -9.19
C PHE A 25 8.71 -5.80 -9.32
N ILE A 26 8.45 -6.82 -8.51
CA ILE A 26 7.20 -7.58 -8.56
C ILE A 26 6.01 -6.68 -8.18
N PHE A 27 6.07 -6.06 -7.01
CA PHE A 27 4.98 -5.22 -6.52
C PHE A 27 4.87 -3.92 -7.32
N GLY A 28 5.99 -3.28 -7.64
CA GLY A 28 6.01 -2.01 -8.38
C GLY A 28 5.44 -2.18 -9.77
N TYR A 29 5.81 -3.25 -10.50
CA TYR A 29 5.22 -3.53 -11.81
C TYR A 29 3.70 -3.72 -11.72
N SER A 30 3.23 -4.52 -10.77
CA SER A 30 1.79 -4.75 -10.58
C SER A 30 1.04 -3.48 -10.19
N VAL A 31 1.57 -2.67 -9.27
CA VAL A 31 0.95 -1.41 -8.85
C VAL A 31 0.91 -0.41 -9.99
N ILE A 32 2.00 -0.23 -10.75
CA ILE A 32 2.04 0.67 -11.90
C ILE A 32 1.03 0.22 -12.96
N THR A 33 0.99 -1.09 -13.25
CA THR A 33 0.05 -1.66 -14.22
C THR A 33 -1.40 -1.42 -13.78
N LEU A 34 -1.72 -1.68 -12.51
CA LEU A 34 -3.04 -1.40 -11.94
C LEU A 34 -3.39 0.08 -12.02
N LEU A 35 -2.46 0.98 -11.69
CA LEU A 35 -2.69 2.42 -11.79
C LEU A 35 -3.01 2.81 -13.24
N ILE A 36 -2.22 2.38 -14.22
CA ILE A 36 -2.47 2.66 -15.64
C ILE A 36 -3.82 2.09 -16.09
N GLN A 37 -4.17 0.89 -15.65
CA GLN A 37 -5.46 0.26 -15.94
C GLN A 37 -6.62 1.03 -15.30
N SER A 38 -6.47 1.58 -14.10
CA SER A 38 -7.50 2.40 -13.47
C SER A 38 -7.84 3.66 -14.27
N PHE A 39 -6.91 4.19 -15.06
CA PHE A 39 -7.15 5.32 -15.99
C PHE A 39 -7.65 4.89 -17.36
N ARG A 40 -7.80 3.59 -17.62
CA ARG A 40 -8.24 3.03 -18.89
C ARG A 40 -9.56 2.27 -18.75
N TYR A 41 -10.39 2.34 -19.77
CA TYR A 41 -11.60 1.53 -19.90
C TYR A 41 -11.67 1.01 -21.32
N ASP A 42 -11.75 -0.32 -21.47
CA ASP A 42 -11.80 -0.99 -22.77
C ASP A 42 -10.69 -0.53 -23.75
N GLY A 43 -9.47 -0.38 -23.25
CA GLY A 43 -8.30 0.07 -24.02
C GLY A 43 -8.18 1.60 -24.18
N ASN A 44 -9.26 2.35 -23.99
CA ASN A 44 -9.29 3.81 -24.11
C ASN A 44 -8.89 4.51 -22.81
N TRP A 45 -8.20 5.64 -22.91
CA TRP A 45 -7.87 6.47 -21.75
C TRP A 45 -9.09 7.29 -21.34
N VAL A 46 -9.62 7.05 -20.14
CA VAL A 46 -10.82 7.71 -19.60
C VAL A 46 -10.50 8.67 -18.44
N GLY A 47 -9.23 8.84 -18.11
CA GLY A 47 -8.83 9.75 -17.03
C GLY A 47 -9.46 9.36 -15.69
N PHE A 48 -10.20 10.28 -15.08
CA PHE A 48 -10.76 10.11 -13.74
C PHE A 48 -12.18 9.55 -13.71
N ASP A 49 -12.79 9.26 -14.87
CA ASP A 49 -14.18 8.81 -14.93
C ASP A 49 -14.41 7.50 -14.18
N ASN A 50 -13.47 6.55 -14.31
CA ASN A 50 -13.49 5.29 -13.54
C ASN A 50 -13.46 5.52 -12.02
N PHE A 51 -12.72 6.52 -11.55
CA PHE A 51 -12.67 6.86 -10.13
C PHE A 51 -13.98 7.49 -9.67
N SER A 52 -14.63 8.29 -10.51
CA SER A 52 -15.94 8.87 -10.20
C SER A 52 -16.99 7.78 -9.98
N ILE A 53 -16.98 6.71 -10.78
CA ILE A 53 -17.88 5.56 -10.60
C ILE A 53 -17.69 4.92 -9.22
N VAL A 54 -16.45 4.63 -8.84
CA VAL A 54 -16.15 3.99 -7.54
C VAL A 54 -16.49 4.91 -6.36
N ILE A 55 -16.18 6.20 -6.48
CA ILE A 55 -16.43 7.18 -5.41
C ILE A 55 -17.92 7.49 -5.26
N THR A 56 -18.73 7.36 -6.30
CA THR A 56 -20.19 7.61 -6.21
C THR A 56 -20.99 6.36 -5.87
N ASP A 57 -20.36 5.18 -5.90
CA ASP A 57 -21.03 3.91 -5.62
C ASP A 57 -21.42 3.78 -4.13
N PRO A 58 -22.74 3.71 -3.82
CA PRO A 58 -23.19 3.55 -2.44
C PRO A 58 -22.71 2.24 -1.81
N LEU A 59 -22.55 1.15 -2.58
CA LEU A 59 -22.04 -0.12 -2.07
C LEU A 59 -20.57 -0.01 -1.67
N PHE A 60 -19.76 0.71 -2.45
CA PHE A 60 -18.37 0.98 -2.12
C PHE A 60 -18.25 1.72 -0.79
N HIS A 61 -19.05 2.76 -0.57
CA HIS A 61 -19.07 3.49 0.70
C HIS A 61 -19.52 2.65 1.89
N ILE A 62 -20.56 1.82 1.71
CA ILE A 62 -21.03 0.91 2.75
C ILE A 62 -19.92 -0.08 3.11
N ALA A 63 -19.27 -0.69 2.12
CA ALA A 63 -18.16 -1.60 2.32
C ALA A 63 -16.97 -0.91 3.01
N LEU A 64 -16.62 0.30 2.58
CA LEU A 64 -15.54 1.10 3.18
C LEU A 64 -15.83 1.40 4.66
N LYS A 65 -17.05 1.83 4.98
CA LYS A 65 -17.48 2.11 6.36
C LYS A 65 -17.41 0.86 7.23
N HIS A 66 -17.92 -0.28 6.76
CA HIS A 66 -17.87 -1.52 7.53
C HIS A 66 -16.43 -1.99 7.78
N ASN A 67 -15.54 -1.91 6.78
CA ASN A 67 -14.13 -2.26 6.97
C ASN A 67 -13.42 -1.29 7.92
N ALA A 68 -13.74 0.00 7.87
CA ALA A 68 -13.21 0.98 8.81
C ALA A 68 -13.65 0.69 10.26
N ILE A 69 -14.91 0.27 10.46
CA ILE A 69 -15.40 -0.17 11.77
C ILE A 69 -14.64 -1.42 12.23
N LEU A 70 -14.39 -2.40 11.35
CA LEU A 70 -13.56 -3.56 11.70
C LEU A 70 -12.15 -3.17 12.11
N LEU A 71 -11.58 -2.10 11.53
CA LEU A 71 -10.25 -1.61 11.88
C LEU A 71 -10.16 -1.12 13.34
N ILE A 72 -11.29 -0.74 13.96
CA ILE A 72 -11.38 -0.41 15.40
C ILE A 72 -11.04 -1.62 16.28
N THR A 73 -11.11 -2.84 15.74
CA THR A 73 -10.64 -4.03 16.45
C THR A 73 -9.15 -3.94 16.79
N VAL A 74 -8.33 -3.27 15.97
CA VAL A 74 -6.89 -3.12 16.20
C VAL A 74 -6.59 -2.39 17.53
N PRO A 75 -7.10 -1.17 17.80
CA PRO A 75 -6.87 -0.52 19.09
C PRO A 75 -7.48 -1.28 20.27
N ILE A 76 -8.60 -1.99 20.10
CA ILE A 76 -9.17 -2.85 21.15
C ILE A 76 -8.18 -3.97 21.52
N LEU A 77 -7.65 -4.68 20.53
CA LEU A 77 -6.66 -5.73 20.74
C LEU A 77 -5.39 -5.18 21.41
N VAL A 78 -4.95 -3.98 21.02
CA VAL A 78 -3.80 -3.30 21.64
C VAL A 78 -4.07 -3.05 23.12
N LEU A 79 -5.24 -2.51 23.49
CA LEU A 79 -5.59 -2.27 24.88
C LEU A 79 -5.65 -3.57 25.69
N ILE A 80 -6.23 -4.63 25.14
CA ILE A 80 -6.27 -5.95 25.78
C ILE A 80 -4.85 -6.50 25.98
N ALA A 81 -3.94 -6.31 25.02
CA ALA A 81 -2.56 -6.78 25.12
C ALA A 81 -1.74 -6.06 26.21
N PHE A 82 -2.18 -4.87 26.65
CA PHE A 82 -1.51 -4.07 27.68
C PHE A 82 -2.14 -4.20 29.09
N VAL A 83 -3.24 -4.94 29.23
CA VAL A 83 -3.91 -5.24 30.52
C VAL A 83 -3.62 -6.69 30.91
#